data_AF-A0A6M0K133-F1
#
_entry.id   AF-A0A6M0K133-F1
#
_cell.length_a   1.000
_cell.length_b   1.000
_cell.length_c   1.000
_cell.angle_alpha   90.00
_cell.angle_beta   90.00
_cell.angle_gamma   90.00
#
_symmetry.space_group_name_H-M   'P 1'
#
loop_
_entity.id
_entity.type
_entity.pdbx_description
1 polymer ?
#
loop_
_entity_poly.entity_id
_entity_poly.type
_entity_poly.pdbx_seq_one_letter_code
_entity_poly.pdbx_strand_id
1 'polypeptide(L)'
;MKSNRQRRAEIKAKRVKRAQRLKMRLQPKPRLGETPLGAVAADHGALSHNNTYGLLPDYYVDRAFVCRDCGSEEIWTAQQQKWWYEAAKGHIDSYAVRCRACRKRIRDQKVAQKRHMEAMAARPRHPNEAFFRRKLRRSAK
;
A
#
# COMPACT_ATOMS: atom_id res chain seq x y z
N MET A 1 -1.19 -27.78 -47.77
CA MET A 1 0.06 -26.98 -47.81
C MET A 1 -0.25 -25.54 -47.44
N LYS A 2 0.62 -24.85 -46.68
CA LYS A 2 0.42 -23.42 -46.39
C LYS A 2 0.71 -22.57 -47.63
N SER A 3 -0.12 -21.56 -47.90
CA SER A 3 0.09 -20.69 -49.06
C SER A 3 1.36 -19.85 -48.89
N ASN A 4 1.93 -19.38 -50.00
CA ASN A 4 3.10 -18.50 -49.98
C ASN A 4 2.87 -17.24 -49.12
N ARG A 5 1.64 -16.72 -49.11
CA ARG A 5 1.23 -15.58 -48.27
C ARG A 5 1.32 -15.92 -46.78
N GLN A 6 0.82 -17.09 -46.39
CA GLN A 6 0.87 -17.57 -45.00
C GLN A 6 2.32 -17.80 -44.54
N ARG A 7 3.17 -18.39 -45.39
CA ARG A 7 4.60 -18.60 -45.11
C ARG A 7 5.35 -17.28 -44.91
N ARG A 8 5.10 -16.26 -45.76
CA ARG A 8 5.69 -14.92 -45.63
C ARG A 8 5.27 -14.23 -44.32
N ALA A 9 3.99 -14.36 -43.92
CA ALA A 9 3.50 -13.80 -42.67
C ALA A 9 4.17 -14.44 -41.43
N GLU A 10 4.34 -15.77 -41.42
CA GLU A 10 5.03 -16.48 -40.34
C GLU A 10 6.50 -16.06 -40.21
N ILE A 11 7.21 -15.92 -41.33
CA ILE A 11 8.60 -15.45 -41.33
C ILE A 11 8.68 -14.02 -40.77
N LYS A 12 7.78 -13.12 -41.18
CA LYS A 12 7.72 -11.75 -40.64
C LYS A 12 7.46 -11.75 -39.13
N ALA A 13 6.50 -12.54 -38.64
CA ALA A 13 6.21 -12.65 -37.22
C ALA A 13 7.41 -13.17 -36.41
N LYS A 14 8.12 -14.19 -36.93
CA LYS A 14 9.36 -14.70 -36.31
C LYS A 14 10.46 -13.64 -36.25
N ARG A 15 10.63 -12.85 -37.31
CA ARG A 15 11.60 -11.73 -37.35
C ARG A 15 11.27 -10.65 -36.32
N VAL A 16 10.00 -10.26 -36.22
CA VAL A 16 9.53 -9.29 -35.20
C VAL A 16 9.80 -9.81 -33.79
N LYS A 17 9.44 -11.07 -33.50
CA LYS A 17 9.68 -11.70 -32.19
C LYS A 17 11.18 -11.77 -31.85
N ARG A 18 12.03 -12.08 -32.84
CA ARG A 18 13.50 -12.07 -32.66
C ARG A 18 14.01 -10.66 -32.39
N ALA A 19 13.55 -9.65 -33.12
CA ALA A 19 13.92 -8.26 -32.93
C ALA A 19 13.51 -7.75 -31.53
N GLN A 20 12.30 -8.07 -31.08
CA GLN A 20 11.82 -7.74 -29.73
C GLN A 20 12.70 -8.37 -28.63
N ARG A 21 13.02 -9.67 -28.76
CA ARG A 21 13.92 -10.35 -27.81
C ARG A 21 15.32 -9.74 -27.77
N LEU A 22 15.87 -9.39 -28.94
CA LEU A 22 17.17 -8.75 -29.03
C LEU A 22 17.13 -7.35 -28.40
N LYS A 23 16.09 -6.56 -28.68
CA LYS A 23 15.88 -5.25 -28.07
C LYS A 23 15.84 -5.33 -26.55
N MET A 24 15.12 -6.31 -25.97
CA MET A 24 15.09 -6.50 -24.51
C MET A 24 16.46 -6.89 -23.94
N ARG A 25 17.26 -7.70 -24.64
CA ARG A 25 18.60 -8.09 -24.19
C ARG A 25 19.63 -6.97 -24.29
N LEU A 26 19.49 -6.10 -25.29
CA LEU A 26 20.38 -4.95 -25.52
C LEU A 26 19.96 -3.72 -24.70
N GLN A 27 18.88 -3.80 -23.92
CA GLN A 27 18.53 -2.72 -22.99
C GLN A 27 19.73 -2.48 -22.07
N PRO A 28 20.23 -1.23 -21.97
CA PRO A 28 21.30 -0.92 -21.06
C PRO A 28 20.84 -1.25 -19.65
N LYS A 29 21.64 -2.06 -18.93
CA LYS A 29 21.43 -2.23 -17.50
C LYS A 29 21.73 -0.88 -16.83
N PRO A 30 20.94 -0.46 -15.82
CA PRO A 30 21.27 0.72 -15.04
C PRO A 30 22.68 0.57 -14.49
N ARG A 31 23.51 1.62 -14.62
CA ARG A 31 24.87 1.54 -14.06
C ARG A 31 24.77 1.53 -12.54
N LEU A 32 25.67 0.80 -11.89
CA LEU A 32 25.73 0.73 -10.44
C LEU A 32 25.94 2.16 -9.89
N GLY A 33 25.01 2.65 -9.06
CA GLY A 33 25.05 4.01 -8.49
C GLY A 33 24.24 5.07 -9.23
N GLU A 34 23.59 4.75 -10.36
CA GLU A 34 22.65 5.68 -11.00
C GLU A 34 21.31 5.69 -10.26
N THR A 35 20.96 6.85 -9.70
CA THR A 35 19.64 7.06 -9.10
C THR A 35 18.60 7.12 -10.22
N PRO A 36 17.54 6.29 -10.18
CA PRO A 36 16.52 6.30 -11.22
C PRO A 36 15.81 7.65 -11.30
N LEU A 37 15.34 8.00 -12.51
CA LEU A 37 14.67 9.27 -12.76
C LEU A 37 13.41 9.39 -11.88
N GLY A 38 13.30 10.49 -11.13
CA GLY A 38 12.17 10.71 -10.20
C GLY A 38 12.32 10.03 -8.84
N ALA A 39 13.46 9.39 -8.56
CA ALA A 39 13.73 8.82 -7.25
C ALA A 39 14.09 9.89 -6.22
N VAL A 40 13.75 9.63 -4.96
CA VAL A 40 14.07 10.49 -3.82
C VAL A 40 15.03 9.75 -2.90
N ALA A 41 16.21 10.31 -2.65
CA ALA A 41 17.22 9.72 -1.77
C ALA A 41 16.67 9.55 -0.34
N ALA A 42 16.94 8.38 0.24
CA ALA A 42 16.59 8.05 1.61
C ALA A 42 17.64 8.57 2.60
N ASP A 43 17.20 9.01 3.78
CA ASP A 43 18.07 9.34 4.89
C ASP A 43 18.15 8.15 5.87
N HIS A 44 19.26 7.42 5.82
CA HIS A 44 19.48 6.25 6.68
C HIS A 44 19.55 6.62 8.17
N GLY A 45 19.95 7.84 8.53
CA GLY A 45 19.95 8.30 9.92
C GLY A 45 18.53 8.40 10.48
N ALA A 46 17.61 8.92 9.67
CA ALA A 46 16.19 9.01 10.02
C ALA A 46 15.51 7.62 10.12
N LEU A 47 16.08 6.60 9.49
CA LEU A 47 15.58 5.21 9.47
C LEU A 47 16.09 4.34 10.63
N SER A 48 16.87 4.87 11.56
CA SER A 48 17.41 4.15 12.73
C SER A 48 16.37 3.42 13.61
N HIS A 49 15.10 3.84 13.56
CA HIS A 49 13.99 3.18 14.25
C HIS A 49 13.57 1.83 13.61
N ASN A 50 13.95 1.56 12.35
CA ASN A 50 13.65 0.32 11.67
C ASN A 50 14.70 -0.74 12.02
N ASN A 51 14.36 -1.64 12.94
CA ASN A 51 15.18 -2.81 13.26
C ASN A 51 14.88 -3.98 12.30
N THR A 52 15.18 -3.79 11.02
CA THR A 52 15.08 -4.86 10.02
C THR A 52 16.44 -5.52 9.83
N TYR A 53 16.43 -6.83 9.60
CA TYR A 53 17.63 -7.57 9.19
C TYR A 53 17.99 -7.33 7.70
N GLY A 54 17.08 -6.71 6.94
CA GLY A 54 17.29 -6.38 5.53
C GLY A 54 18.07 -5.09 5.31
N LEU A 55 18.47 -4.87 4.05
CA LEU A 55 19.06 -3.59 3.64
C LEU A 55 17.99 -2.50 3.61
N LEU A 56 18.33 -1.34 4.17
CA LEU A 56 17.52 -0.13 4.00
C LEU A 56 17.63 0.36 2.55
N PRO A 57 16.56 0.94 1.99
CA PRO A 57 16.58 1.44 0.63
C PRO A 57 17.43 2.71 0.54
N ASP A 58 18.29 2.81 -0.47
CA ASP A 58 19.06 4.03 -0.75
C ASP A 58 18.19 5.16 -1.31
N TYR A 59 17.07 4.80 -1.95
CA TYR A 59 16.13 5.75 -2.55
C TYR A 59 14.71 5.18 -2.64
N TYR A 60 13.74 6.07 -2.71
CA TYR A 60 12.33 5.76 -2.95
C TYR A 60 11.95 6.07 -4.40
N VAL A 61 11.03 5.28 -4.96
CA VAL A 61 10.49 5.45 -6.32
C VAL A 61 8.98 5.38 -6.27
N ASP A 62 8.29 6.10 -7.16
CA ASP A 62 6.83 6.07 -7.25
C ASP A 62 6.30 4.64 -7.44
N ARG A 63 5.33 4.24 -6.62
CA ARG A 63 4.73 2.90 -6.67
C ARG A 63 3.23 3.00 -6.93
N ALA A 64 2.77 2.45 -8.05
CA ALA A 64 1.36 2.28 -8.29
C ALA A 64 0.77 1.24 -7.32
N PHE A 65 -0.43 1.50 -6.80
CA PHE A 65 -1.19 0.57 -5.98
C PHE A 65 -2.69 0.70 -6.25
N VAL A 66 -3.42 -0.39 -6.02
CA VAL A 66 -4.88 -0.39 -6.11
C VAL A 66 -5.45 -0.29 -4.70
N CYS A 67 -6.35 0.67 -4.45
CA CYS A 67 -6.99 0.80 -3.15
C CYS A 67 -7.86 -0.43 -2.87
N ARG A 68 -7.60 -1.13 -1.76
CA ARG A 68 -8.37 -2.33 -1.40
C ARG A 68 -9.86 -2.10 -1.09
N ASP A 69 -10.26 -0.87 -0.78
CA ASP A 69 -11.63 -0.57 -0.36
C ASP A 69 -12.50 -0.06 -1.54
N CYS A 70 -11.95 0.81 -2.40
CA CYS A 70 -12.70 1.42 -3.52
C CYS A 70 -12.18 1.04 -4.91
N GLY A 71 -11.09 0.27 -5.01
CA GLY A 71 -10.54 -0.19 -6.28
C GLY A 71 -9.83 0.87 -7.12
N SER A 72 -9.67 2.10 -6.63
CA SER A 72 -9.01 3.17 -7.38
C SER A 72 -7.51 2.89 -7.54
N GLU A 73 -6.99 3.08 -8.76
CA GLU A 73 -5.57 3.07 -9.04
C GLU A 73 -4.94 4.39 -8.59
N GLU A 74 -3.98 4.31 -7.68
CA GLU A 74 -3.26 5.47 -7.16
C GLU A 74 -1.76 5.26 -7.18
N ILE A 75 -1.01 6.36 -7.05
CA ILE A 75 0.44 6.34 -6.98
C ILE A 75 0.85 6.73 -5.56
N TRP A 76 1.59 5.85 -4.90
CA TRP A 76 2.30 6.17 -3.68
C TRP A 76 3.64 6.79 -4.05
N THR A 77 3.69 8.12 -3.96
CA THR A 77 4.85 8.85 -4.48
C THR A 77 6.09 8.64 -3.62
N ALA A 78 7.27 8.79 -4.22
CA ALA A 78 8.55 8.71 -3.53
C ALA A 78 8.64 9.68 -2.34
N GLN A 79 8.05 10.89 -2.48
CA GLN A 79 7.98 11.86 -1.38
C GLN A 79 7.07 11.39 -0.24
N GLN A 80 5.92 10.77 -0.56
CA GLN A 80 5.02 10.22 0.45
C GLN A 80 5.65 9.04 1.18
N GLN A 81 6.41 8.21 0.47
CA GLN A 81 7.22 7.14 1.06
C GLN A 81 8.26 7.71 2.02
N LYS A 82 9.05 8.69 1.57
CA LYS A 82 10.06 9.36 2.41
C LYS A 82 9.46 9.90 3.70
N TRP A 83 8.38 10.68 3.61
CA TRP A 83 7.69 11.18 4.80
C TRP A 83 7.19 10.05 5.71
N TRP A 84 6.61 8.99 5.15
CA TRP A 84 6.06 7.89 5.92
C TRP A 84 7.12 7.14 6.73
N TYR A 85 8.23 6.78 6.09
CA TYR A 85 9.29 6.03 6.75
C TYR A 85 10.11 6.92 7.67
N GLU A 86 10.53 8.10 7.21
CA GLU A 86 11.49 8.92 7.96
C GLU A 86 10.84 9.83 9.00
N ALA A 87 9.68 10.42 8.71
CA ALA A 87 9.03 11.38 9.61
C ALA A 87 7.95 10.70 10.46
N ALA A 88 7.05 9.94 9.84
CA ALA A 88 5.99 9.24 10.56
C ALA A 88 6.46 7.95 11.26
N LYS A 89 7.74 7.56 11.06
CA LYS A 89 8.39 6.38 11.65
C LYS A 89 7.66 5.07 11.35
N GLY A 90 7.10 4.98 10.14
CA GLY A 90 6.49 3.76 9.63
C GLY A 90 7.54 2.68 9.35
N HIS A 91 7.15 1.42 9.57
CA HIS A 91 8.03 0.28 9.31
C HIS A 91 8.41 0.19 7.83
N ILE A 92 9.65 -0.12 7.49
CA ILE A 92 10.14 -0.11 6.10
C ILE A 92 9.38 -1.07 5.17
N ASP A 93 8.93 -2.21 5.71
CA ASP A 93 8.15 -3.22 4.96
C ASP A 93 6.67 -2.85 4.76
N SER A 94 6.22 -1.73 5.33
CA SER A 94 4.84 -1.28 5.15
C SER A 94 4.65 -0.59 3.79
N TYR A 95 3.45 -0.71 3.22
CA TYR A 95 3.10 -0.13 1.93
C TYR A 95 1.71 0.51 1.90
N ALA A 96 1.53 1.46 0.98
CA ALA A 96 0.23 2.08 0.75
C ALA A 96 -0.75 1.07 0.12
N VAL A 97 -1.88 0.88 0.81
CA VAL A 97 -2.94 -0.08 0.43
C VAL A 97 -4.31 0.56 0.26
N ARG A 98 -4.42 1.84 0.64
CA ARG A 98 -5.67 2.59 0.68
C ARG A 98 -5.44 4.02 0.25
N CYS A 99 -6.36 4.51 -0.58
CA CYS A 99 -6.38 5.89 -1.00
C CYS A 99 -6.55 6.88 0.15
N ARG A 100 -6.20 8.14 -0.09
CA ARG A 100 -6.40 9.21 0.89
C ARG A 100 -7.86 9.34 1.32
N ALA A 101 -8.79 9.24 0.38
CA ALA A 101 -10.23 9.32 0.65
C ALA A 101 -10.71 8.20 1.60
N CYS A 102 -10.34 6.95 1.31
CA CYS A 102 -10.70 5.81 2.17
C CYS A 102 -10.02 5.89 3.55
N ARG A 103 -8.75 6.32 3.62
CA ARG A 103 -8.09 6.57 4.91
C ARG A 103 -8.80 7.65 5.73
N LYS A 104 -9.26 8.72 5.10
CA LYS A 104 -10.04 9.77 5.77
C LYS A 104 -11.38 9.24 6.27
N ARG A 105 -12.13 8.52 5.44
CA ARG A 105 -13.42 7.92 5.81
C ARG A 105 -13.30 7.02 7.04
N ILE A 106 -12.30 6.13 7.08
CA ILE A 106 -12.05 5.24 8.22
C ILE A 106 -11.71 6.04 9.49
N ARG A 107 -10.89 7.10 9.37
CA ARG A 107 -10.57 7.97 10.50
C ARG A 107 -11.82 8.64 11.05
N ASP A 108 -12.65 9.19 10.18
CA ASP A 108 -13.88 9.89 10.56
C ASP A 108 -14.87 8.92 11.24
N GLN A 109 -14.99 7.68 10.74
CA GLN A 109 -15.78 6.62 11.37
C GLN A 109 -15.28 6.26 12.77
N LYS A 110 -13.95 6.10 12.96
CA LYS A 110 -13.37 5.81 14.27
C LYS A 110 -13.62 6.94 15.27
N VAL A 111 -13.52 8.19 14.82
CA VAL A 111 -13.81 9.36 15.66
C VAL A 111 -15.29 9.39 16.05
N ALA A 112 -16.20 9.14 15.11
CA ALA A 112 -17.64 9.08 15.40
C ALA A 112 -17.96 7.94 16.38
N GLN A 113 -17.37 6.76 16.19
CA GLN A 113 -17.53 5.63 17.10
C GLN A 113 -17.03 5.98 18.50
N LYS A 114 -15.84 6.58 18.63
CA LYS A 114 -15.29 7.01 19.91
C LYS A 114 -16.24 7.98 20.63
N ARG A 115 -16.71 9.01 19.93
CA ARG A 115 -17.68 9.99 20.48
C ARG A 115 -18.97 9.33 20.93
N HIS A 116 -19.49 8.38 20.15
CA HIS A 116 -20.69 7.63 20.53
C HIS A 116 -20.45 6.80 21.81
N MET A 117 -19.32 6.09 21.89
CA MET A 117 -18.96 5.30 23.07
C MET A 117 -18.81 6.17 24.32
N GLU A 118 -18.18 7.35 24.19
CA GLU A 118 -18.05 8.33 25.28
C GLU A 118 -19.41 8.85 25.75
N ALA A 119 -20.31 9.18 24.81
CA ALA A 119 -21.67 9.61 25.14
C ALA A 119 -22.48 8.51 25.85
N MET A 120 -22.35 7.26 25.41
CA MET A 120 -23.01 6.12 26.04
C MET A 120 -22.44 5.82 27.43
N ALA A 121 -21.14 6.01 27.64
CA ALA A 121 -20.50 5.86 28.94
C ALA A 121 -20.90 6.96 29.93
N ALA A 122 -21.12 8.18 29.46
CA ALA A 122 -21.59 9.32 30.25
C ALA A 122 -23.09 9.26 30.59
N ARG A 123 -23.86 8.38 29.93
CA ARG A 123 -25.30 8.24 30.19
C ARG A 123 -25.52 7.74 31.63
N PRO A 124 -26.41 8.38 32.42
CA PRO A 124 -26.71 7.91 33.76
C PRO A 124 -27.27 6.49 33.70
N ARG A 125 -26.83 5.67 34.66
CA ARG A 125 -27.34 4.32 34.84
C ARG A 125 -28.83 4.37 35.16
N HIS A 126 -29.56 3.40 34.65
CA HIS A 126 -31.00 3.32 34.88
C HIS A 126 -31.29 3.23 36.39
N PRO A 127 -32.29 3.94 36.93
CA PRO A 127 -32.56 4.00 38.37
C PRO A 127 -32.74 2.60 39.02
N ASN A 128 -33.25 1.62 38.28
CA ASN A 128 -33.36 0.22 38.72
C ASN A 128 -32.23 -0.72 38.22
N GLU A 129 -30.99 -0.25 38.06
CA GLU A 129 -29.87 -1.06 37.53
C GLU A 129 -29.63 -2.36 38.33
N ALA A 130 -29.77 -2.32 39.65
CA ALA A 130 -29.57 -3.48 40.53
C ALA A 130 -30.56 -4.63 40.25
N PHE A 131 -31.79 -4.31 39.83
CA PHE A 131 -32.81 -5.29 39.47
C PHE A 131 -32.42 -6.07 38.21
N PHE A 132 -31.93 -5.37 37.17
CA PHE A 132 -31.56 -5.98 35.90
C PHE A 132 -30.28 -6.84 36.00
N ARG A 133 -29.28 -6.42 36.80
CA ARG A 133 -28.07 -7.23 37.05
C ARG A 133 -28.39 -8.56 37.75
N ARG A 134 -29.37 -8.58 38.66
CA ARG A 134 -29.80 -9.79 39.38
C ARG A 134 -30.55 -10.77 38.47
N LYS A 135 -31.26 -10.28 37.46
CA LYS A 135 -31.99 -11.11 36.48
C LYS A 135 -31.03 -11.82 35.52
N LEU A 136 -30.04 -11.11 34.97
CA LEU A 136 -29.02 -11.66 34.07
C LEU A 136 -28.18 -12.79 34.72
N ARG A 137 -27.87 -12.68 36.02
CA ARG A 137 -27.15 -13.72 36.77
C ARG A 137 -27.98 -14.98 37.05
N ARG A 138 -29.31 -14.89 37.06
CA ARG A 138 -30.21 -16.04 37.31
C ARG A 138 -30.56 -16.80 36.03
N SER A 139 -30.45 -16.16 34.87
CA SER A 139 -30.69 -16.77 33.54
C SER A 139 -29.48 -17.47 32.93
N ALA A 140 -28.32 -17.41 33.59
CA ALA A 140 -27.07 -18.07 33.17
C ALA A 140 -26.77 -19.36 33.97
N LYS A 141 -27.74 -19.84 34.76
CA LYS A 141 -27.80 -21.18 35.35
C LYS A 141 -28.89 -21.96 34.63
#